data_AF-G4RGG6-F1
#
_entry.id   AF-G4RGG6-F1
#
_cell.length_a   1.000
_cell.length_b   1.000
_cell.length_c   1.000
_cell.angle_alpha   90.00
_cell.angle_beta   90.00
_cell.angle_gamma   90.00
#
_symmetry.space_group_name_H-M   'P 1'
#
loop_
_entity.id
_entity.type
_entity.pdbx_description
1 polymer ?
#
loop_
_entity_poly.entity_id
_entity_poly.type
_entity_poly.pdbx_seq_one_letter_code
_entity_poly.pdbx_strand_id
1 'polypeptide(L)'
;MTMTSKLFGTTLAATILFATAPAFAQDALAVSFADSEWNGETIPEGQHCSLQGGSGATPALNVAGVPEGTTEIHVAYSDETYQPMNNGGHGTIGFNVTPADGMVSLPSVPGETDDMSEPAFIAAPNATSGDFLAEGYMPPCSGGNGNTYSAQVTALDDAGTVLASGDITLGTY
;
A
#
# COMPACT_ATOMS: atom_id res chain seq x y z
N MET A 1 -55.97 6.53 -61.79
CA MET A 1 -55.66 5.31 -61.03
C MET A 1 -54.49 5.61 -60.12
N THR A 2 -54.73 5.36 -58.84
CA THR A 2 -53.91 5.54 -57.64
C THR A 2 -52.64 4.70 -57.70
N MET A 3 -51.53 5.20 -57.14
CA MET A 3 -50.74 4.43 -56.17
C MET A 3 -49.76 5.33 -55.40
N THR A 4 -50.04 5.45 -54.11
CA THR A 4 -49.23 6.07 -53.07
C THR A 4 -48.29 5.02 -52.50
N SER A 5 -46.98 5.26 -52.46
CA SER A 5 -46.04 4.41 -51.73
C SER A 5 -45.51 5.19 -50.53
N LYS A 6 -45.86 4.76 -49.32
CA LYS A 6 -45.29 5.24 -48.06
C LYS A 6 -44.27 4.21 -47.59
N LEU A 7 -42.98 4.57 -47.58
CA LEU A 7 -41.95 3.80 -46.88
C LEU A 7 -42.10 4.00 -45.38
N PHE A 8 -42.28 2.89 -44.65
CA PHE A 8 -42.10 2.82 -43.20
C PHE A 8 -40.64 2.43 -42.93
N GLY A 9 -39.88 3.32 -42.30
CA GLY A 9 -38.55 3.03 -41.76
C GLY A 9 -38.68 2.62 -40.29
N THR A 10 -38.31 1.37 -39.98
CA THR A 10 -38.31 0.82 -38.63
C THR A 10 -36.99 1.15 -37.94
N THR A 11 -37.00 1.99 -36.91
CA THR A 11 -35.82 2.31 -36.09
C THR A 11 -35.67 1.25 -34.99
N LEU A 12 -34.58 0.47 -35.03
CA LEU A 12 -34.23 -0.50 -33.98
C LEU A 12 -33.41 0.24 -32.91
N ALA A 13 -34.01 0.53 -31.76
CA ALA A 13 -33.32 1.09 -30.60
C ALA A 13 -32.61 -0.04 -29.84
N ALA A 14 -31.28 -0.02 -29.79
CA ALA A 14 -30.48 -0.96 -28.99
C ALA A 14 -30.31 -0.39 -27.57
N THR A 15 -30.98 -1.00 -26.60
CA THR A 15 -30.88 -0.63 -25.18
C THR A 15 -29.63 -1.28 -24.58
N ILE A 16 -28.61 -0.47 -24.27
CA ILE A 16 -27.41 -0.91 -23.54
C ILE A 16 -27.79 -0.99 -22.06
N LEU A 17 -27.91 -2.21 -21.51
CA LEU A 17 -27.97 -2.41 -20.06
C LEU A 17 -26.57 -2.23 -19.48
N PHE A 18 -26.35 -1.12 -18.78
CA PHE A 18 -25.22 -0.97 -17.88
C PHE A 18 -25.46 -1.86 -16.65
N ALA A 19 -24.79 -3.01 -16.59
CA ALA A 19 -24.73 -3.81 -15.37
C ALA A 19 -23.87 -3.06 -14.35
N THR A 20 -24.51 -2.46 -13.37
CA THR A 20 -23.84 -1.92 -12.17
C THR A 20 -23.36 -3.11 -11.33
N ALA A 21 -22.08 -3.47 -11.43
CA ALA A 21 -21.48 -4.39 -10.47
C ALA A 21 -21.50 -3.73 -9.09
N PRO A 22 -21.91 -4.44 -8.02
CA PRO A 22 -21.77 -3.93 -6.66
C PRO A 22 -20.28 -3.77 -6.36
N ALA A 23 -19.87 -2.55 -5.98
CA ALA A 23 -18.57 -2.33 -5.37
C ALA A 23 -18.62 -2.99 -3.98
N PHE A 24 -17.95 -4.14 -3.82
CA PHE A 24 -17.72 -4.70 -2.50
C PHE A 24 -16.80 -3.71 -1.76
N ALA A 25 -17.30 -3.12 -0.67
CA ALA A 25 -16.42 -2.41 0.25
C ALA A 25 -15.44 -3.46 0.81
N GLN A 26 -14.15 -3.32 0.49
CA GLN A 26 -13.13 -4.11 1.15
C GLN A 26 -13.18 -3.76 2.64
N ASP A 27 -13.19 -4.79 3.49
CA ASP A 27 -13.16 -4.58 4.94
C ASP A 27 -11.93 -3.75 5.30
N ALA A 28 -12.12 -2.73 6.13
CA ALA A 28 -11.06 -1.79 6.47
C ALA A 28 -10.22 -2.34 7.65
N LEU A 29 -8.92 -2.51 7.43
CA LEU A 29 -7.97 -2.84 8.49
C LEU A 29 -7.76 -1.61 9.39
N ALA A 30 -7.68 -1.83 10.70
CA ALA A 30 -7.26 -0.82 11.65
C ALA A 30 -5.75 -0.95 11.88
N VAL A 31 -4.98 0.05 11.45
CA VAL A 31 -3.52 0.05 11.54
C VAL A 31 -3.07 1.07 12.59
N SER A 32 -2.11 0.68 13.43
CA SER A 32 -1.55 1.56 14.45
C SER A 32 -0.06 1.28 14.68
N PHE A 33 0.68 2.26 15.18
CA PHE A 33 2.07 2.06 15.56
C PHE A 33 2.17 1.17 16.81
N ALA A 34 3.12 0.23 16.79
CA ALA A 34 3.45 -0.59 17.95
C ALA A 34 4.49 0.07 18.87
N ASP A 35 5.13 1.15 18.40
CA ASP A 35 6.09 1.95 19.14
C ASP A 35 5.67 3.43 19.17
N SER A 36 5.94 4.12 20.27
CA SER A 36 5.55 5.51 20.50
C SER A 36 6.41 6.57 19.78
N GLU A 37 7.59 6.20 19.26
CA GLU A 37 8.44 7.08 18.46
C GLU A 37 7.69 7.53 17.20
N TRP A 38 6.88 6.64 16.61
CA TRP A 38 6.03 6.94 15.48
C TRP A 38 4.67 7.47 15.95
N ASN A 39 4.29 8.65 15.45
CA ASN A 39 3.04 9.32 15.83
C ASN A 39 2.18 9.76 14.63
N GLY A 40 2.66 9.56 13.40
CA GLY A 40 1.95 9.95 12.19
C GLY A 40 2.03 11.45 11.85
N GLU A 41 2.79 12.22 12.61
CA GLU A 41 2.97 13.66 12.40
C GLU A 41 4.35 13.98 11.83
N THR A 42 5.41 13.41 12.42
CA THR A 42 6.80 13.68 12.02
C THR A 42 7.58 12.38 11.96
N ILE A 43 8.41 12.21 10.93
CA ILE A 43 9.32 11.06 10.84
C ILE A 43 10.33 11.14 12.00
N PRO A 44 10.50 10.06 12.79
CA PRO A 44 11.41 10.11 13.94
C PRO A 44 12.86 10.39 13.53
N GLU A 45 13.63 10.99 14.44
CA GLU A 45 15.04 11.30 14.19
C GLU A 45 15.83 10.02 13.87
N GLY A 46 16.64 10.06 12.80
CA GLY A 46 17.43 8.92 12.34
C GLY A 46 16.65 7.92 11.49
N GLN A 47 15.32 8.07 11.36
CA GLN A 47 14.49 7.19 10.51
C GLN A 47 14.49 7.59 9.02
N HIS A 48 15.35 8.53 8.62
CA HIS A 48 15.58 8.91 7.23
C HIS A 48 16.73 8.13 6.59
N CYS A 49 16.96 8.34 5.30
CA CYS A 49 17.93 7.56 4.50
C CYS A 49 19.40 7.80 4.90
N SER A 50 20.24 6.82 4.58
CA SER A 50 21.68 6.82 4.82
C SER A 50 22.44 7.96 4.15
N LEU A 51 22.01 8.39 2.95
CA LEU A 51 22.58 9.52 2.21
C LEU A 51 22.49 10.85 2.97
N GLN A 52 21.56 10.94 3.92
CA GLN A 52 21.33 12.12 4.76
C GLN A 52 21.74 11.86 6.22
N GLY A 53 22.53 10.80 6.46
CA GLY A 53 23.06 10.43 7.77
C GLY A 53 22.09 9.68 8.68
N GLY A 54 20.98 9.19 8.13
CA GLY A 54 20.03 8.35 8.86
C GLY A 54 20.36 6.85 8.75
N SER A 55 19.54 6.03 9.38
CA SER A 55 19.61 4.56 9.33
C SER A 55 18.20 4.00 9.47
N GLY A 56 17.29 4.51 8.63
CA GLY A 56 15.86 4.27 8.80
C GLY A 56 15.41 2.84 8.64
N ALA A 57 14.30 2.54 9.28
CA ALA A 57 13.60 1.28 9.29
C ALA A 57 12.09 1.54 9.15
N THR A 58 11.34 0.51 8.76
CA THR A 58 9.88 0.59 8.80
C THR A 58 9.40 0.71 10.25
N PRO A 59 8.26 1.37 10.54
CA PRO A 59 7.64 1.26 11.86
C PRO A 59 7.23 -0.19 12.15
N ALA A 60 7.28 -0.57 13.42
CA ALA A 60 6.52 -1.72 13.89
C ALA A 60 5.03 -1.36 13.96
N LEU A 61 4.16 -2.25 13.50
CA LEU A 61 2.72 -1.98 13.36
C LEU A 61 1.87 -3.04 14.06
N ASN A 62 0.74 -2.62 14.62
CA ASN A 62 -0.35 -3.51 14.99
C ASN A 62 -1.46 -3.36 13.95
N VAL A 63 -1.91 -4.49 13.40
CA VAL A 63 -2.97 -4.58 12.40
C VAL A 63 -4.12 -5.37 13.00
N ALA A 64 -5.29 -4.73 13.11
CA ALA A 64 -6.50 -5.34 13.63
C ALA A 64 -7.60 -5.40 12.57
N GLY A 65 -8.54 -6.33 12.75
CA GLY A 65 -9.59 -6.63 11.76
C GLY A 65 -9.08 -7.48 10.60
N VAL A 66 -8.01 -8.23 10.80
CA VAL A 66 -7.42 -9.11 9.79
C VAL A 66 -8.40 -10.26 9.49
N PRO A 67 -8.85 -10.43 8.24
CA PRO A 67 -9.78 -11.49 7.87
C PRO A 67 -9.23 -12.90 8.12
N GLU A 68 -10.13 -13.86 8.38
CA GLU A 68 -9.78 -15.28 8.37
C GLU A 68 -9.27 -15.68 6.98
N GLY A 69 -8.23 -16.52 6.93
CA GLY A 69 -7.60 -16.96 5.68
C GLY A 69 -6.47 -16.05 5.19
N THR A 70 -6.19 -14.92 5.85
CA THR A 70 -4.97 -14.15 5.57
C THR A 70 -3.72 -14.97 5.89
N THR A 71 -2.85 -15.10 4.90
CA THR A 71 -1.52 -15.75 5.02
C THR A 71 -0.38 -14.75 4.91
N GLU A 72 -0.62 -13.60 4.26
CA GLU A 72 0.37 -12.54 4.09
C GLU A 72 -0.20 -11.17 4.41
N ILE A 73 0.62 -10.31 5.01
CA ILE A 73 0.39 -8.87 5.10
C ILE A 73 1.45 -8.17 4.27
N HIS A 74 1.04 -7.34 3.31
CA HIS A 74 1.95 -6.49 2.54
C HIS A 74 1.81 -5.04 2.98
N VAL A 75 2.94 -4.37 3.21
CA VAL A 75 3.00 -2.96 3.57
C VAL A 75 3.75 -2.20 2.48
N ALA A 76 3.02 -1.42 1.69
CA ALA A 76 3.56 -0.60 0.61
C ALA A 76 3.79 0.81 1.12
N TYR A 77 5.03 1.30 1.02
CA TYR A 77 5.43 2.60 1.55
C TYR A 77 5.48 3.66 0.44
N SER A 78 4.96 4.85 0.72
CA SER A 78 4.77 5.91 -0.27
C SER A 78 5.27 7.26 0.22
N ASP A 79 5.79 8.06 -0.70
CA ASP A 79 5.86 9.52 -0.55
C ASP A 79 4.69 10.15 -1.30
N GLU A 80 3.72 10.67 -0.55
CA GLU A 80 2.48 11.22 -1.11
C GLU A 80 2.71 12.49 -1.90
N THR A 81 3.79 13.19 -1.57
CA THR A 81 4.15 14.49 -2.14
C THR A 81 5.17 14.40 -3.27
N TYR A 82 5.75 13.22 -3.51
CA TYR A 82 6.69 12.96 -4.60
C TYR A 82 6.22 11.77 -5.45
N GLN A 83 5.54 12.09 -6.56
CA GLN A 83 4.87 11.11 -7.43
C GLN A 83 5.72 9.90 -7.87
N PRO A 84 7.02 10.03 -8.21
CA PRO A 84 7.83 8.87 -8.56
C PRO A 84 7.97 7.83 -7.44
N MET A 85 7.75 8.25 -6.19
CA MET A 85 7.86 7.39 -5.00
C MET A 85 6.50 7.15 -4.30
N ASN A 86 5.38 7.59 -4.90
CA ASN A 86 4.04 7.28 -4.39
C ASN A 86 3.61 5.84 -4.81
N ASN A 87 2.50 5.33 -4.27
CA ASN A 87 1.89 4.03 -4.54
C ASN A 87 2.86 2.85 -4.32
N GLY A 88 3.58 2.84 -3.18
CA GLY A 88 4.56 1.81 -2.86
C GLY A 88 5.95 2.07 -3.43
N GLY A 89 6.22 3.28 -3.94
CA GLY A 89 7.51 3.61 -4.55
C GLY A 89 8.71 3.54 -3.58
N HIS A 90 8.48 3.57 -2.25
CA HIS A 90 9.51 3.28 -1.25
C HIS A 90 9.72 1.77 -0.99
N GLY A 91 9.06 0.91 -1.77
CA GLY A 91 9.13 -0.54 -1.65
C GLY A 91 7.93 -1.11 -0.89
N THR A 92 7.72 -2.41 -1.06
CA THR A 92 6.69 -3.17 -0.35
C THR A 92 7.33 -4.30 0.44
N ILE A 93 7.11 -4.30 1.76
CA ILE A 93 7.56 -5.36 2.64
C ILE A 93 6.39 -6.30 2.92
N GLY A 94 6.59 -7.58 2.63
CA GLY A 94 5.66 -8.66 2.94
C GLY A 94 6.01 -9.33 4.27
N PHE A 95 4.99 -9.87 4.93
CA PHE A 95 5.13 -10.64 6.16
C PHE A 95 4.28 -11.91 6.05
N ASN A 96 4.89 -13.07 6.28
CA ASN A 96 4.15 -14.30 6.49
C ASN A 96 3.46 -14.27 7.86
N VAL A 97 2.15 -14.46 7.90
CA VAL A 97 1.36 -14.29 9.13
C VAL A 97 0.45 -15.47 9.40
N THR A 98 0.11 -15.64 10.68
CA THR A 98 -1.02 -16.45 11.13
C THR A 98 -1.78 -15.58 12.12
N PRO A 99 -2.86 -14.91 11.69
CA PRO A 99 -3.58 -13.97 12.54
C PRO A 99 -4.08 -14.64 13.82
N ALA A 100 -3.89 -13.97 14.96
CA ALA A 100 -4.41 -14.39 16.25
C ALA A 100 -5.59 -13.48 16.61
N ASP A 101 -6.79 -14.05 16.73
CA ASP A 101 -8.03 -13.31 17.04
C ASP A 101 -8.27 -12.08 16.12
N GLY A 102 -7.93 -12.22 14.83
CA GLY A 102 -8.08 -11.14 13.83
C GLY A 102 -7.05 -10.00 13.98
N MET A 103 -5.94 -10.26 14.66
CA MET A 103 -4.85 -9.31 14.87
C MET A 103 -3.49 -9.88 14.48
N VAL A 104 -2.59 -9.01 14.05
CA VAL A 104 -1.19 -9.30 13.74
C VAL A 104 -0.31 -8.13 14.23
N SER A 105 0.85 -8.45 14.79
CA SER A 105 1.92 -7.47 15.04
C SER A 105 3.04 -7.69 14.03
N LEU A 106 3.41 -6.64 13.30
CA LEU A 106 4.48 -6.63 12.31
C LEU A 106 5.73 -6.01 12.94
N PRO A 107 6.89 -6.70 12.90
CA PRO A 107 8.13 -6.13 13.40
C PRO A 107 8.61 -4.97 12.51
N SER A 108 9.44 -4.10 13.10
CA SER A 108 10.22 -3.13 12.33
C SER A 108 11.26 -3.86 11.47
N VAL A 109 11.46 -3.38 10.24
CA VAL A 109 12.38 -3.95 9.25
C VAL A 109 13.39 -2.89 8.83
N PRO A 110 14.71 -3.15 8.93
CA PRO A 110 15.72 -2.20 8.46
C PRO A 110 15.53 -1.82 6.98
N GLY A 111 15.73 -0.54 6.66
CA GLY A 111 15.73 -0.06 5.30
C GLY A 111 17.09 -0.25 4.61
N GLU A 112 17.11 -0.02 3.30
CA GLU A 112 18.30 -0.04 2.44
C GLU A 112 19.09 -1.37 2.51
N THR A 113 18.39 -2.48 2.69
CA THR A 113 18.98 -3.82 2.78
C THR A 113 18.04 -4.89 2.23
N ASP A 114 18.61 -6.01 1.80
CA ASP A 114 17.92 -7.26 1.49
C ASP A 114 18.07 -8.32 2.60
N ASP A 115 18.80 -8.02 3.67
CA ASP A 115 18.98 -8.89 4.83
C ASP A 115 17.73 -8.87 5.73
N MET A 116 16.73 -9.64 5.31
CA MET A 116 15.43 -9.73 5.96
C MET A 116 15.42 -10.85 7.00
N SER A 117 14.96 -10.53 8.20
CA SER A 117 14.64 -11.53 9.22
C SER A 117 13.19 -11.99 9.06
N GLU A 118 12.96 -13.30 9.07
CA GLU A 118 11.61 -13.87 9.13
C GLU A 118 10.79 -13.22 10.28
N PRO A 119 9.51 -12.90 10.06
CA PRO A 119 8.70 -13.31 8.91
C PRO A 119 8.72 -12.37 7.70
N ALA A 120 9.61 -11.36 7.69
CA ALA A 120 9.62 -10.31 6.68
C ALA A 120 10.33 -10.75 5.38
N PHE A 121 9.88 -10.23 4.25
CA PHE A 121 10.51 -10.38 2.94
C PHE A 121 10.20 -9.18 2.04
N ILE A 122 10.96 -9.01 0.96
CA ILE A 122 10.70 -7.98 -0.05
C ILE A 122 9.62 -8.48 -1.00
N ALA A 123 8.41 -7.92 -0.91
CA ALA A 123 7.28 -8.27 -1.77
C ALA A 123 7.34 -7.51 -3.11
N ALA A 124 7.82 -6.26 -3.09
CA ALA A 124 8.12 -5.48 -4.30
C ALA A 124 9.32 -4.56 -4.06
N PRO A 125 10.22 -4.39 -5.06
CA PRO A 125 11.34 -3.48 -4.95
C PRO A 125 10.87 -2.03 -4.88
N ASN A 126 11.67 -1.17 -4.26
CA ASN A 126 11.45 0.27 -4.33
C ASN A 126 11.79 0.83 -5.73
N ALA A 127 11.35 2.06 -6.01
CA ALA A 127 11.49 2.73 -7.30
C ALA A 127 12.77 3.57 -7.43
N THR A 128 13.71 3.45 -6.49
CA THR A 128 14.93 4.26 -6.48
C THR A 128 15.91 3.89 -7.60
N SER A 129 16.80 4.82 -7.92
CA SER A 129 17.81 4.63 -8.96
C SER A 129 19.02 5.55 -8.75
N GLY A 130 20.11 5.27 -9.46
CA GLY A 130 21.33 6.08 -9.38
C GLY A 130 21.95 6.01 -7.98
N ASP A 131 22.33 7.17 -7.44
CA ASP A 131 22.95 7.27 -6.11
C ASP A 131 22.00 6.88 -4.97
N PHE A 132 20.68 6.82 -5.24
CA PHE A 132 19.66 6.39 -4.29
C PHE A 132 19.36 4.89 -4.36
N LEU A 133 20.01 4.14 -5.25
CA LEU A 133 19.72 2.72 -5.42
C LEU A 133 19.98 1.97 -4.10
N ALA A 134 18.92 1.42 -3.52
CA ALA A 134 18.99 0.55 -2.36
C ALA A 134 17.98 -0.60 -2.49
N GLU A 135 18.21 -1.70 -1.78
CA GLU A 135 17.29 -2.83 -1.73
C GLU A 135 16.24 -2.64 -0.61
N GLY A 136 15.14 -3.37 -0.71
CA GLY A 136 14.08 -3.38 0.31
C GLY A 136 13.36 -2.05 0.46
N TYR A 137 13.07 -1.67 1.71
CA TYR A 137 12.43 -0.40 2.03
C TYR A 137 13.43 0.76 1.85
N MET A 138 13.05 1.79 1.11
CA MET A 138 13.76 3.06 1.06
C MET A 138 13.20 3.99 2.15
N PRO A 139 13.98 4.38 3.18
CA PRO A 139 13.53 5.38 4.15
C PRO A 139 13.29 6.76 3.52
N PRO A 140 12.57 7.68 4.20
CA PRO A 140 12.42 9.06 3.78
C PRO A 140 13.76 9.70 3.42
N CYS A 141 13.83 10.29 2.24
CA CYS A 141 15.08 10.84 1.69
C CYS A 141 14.86 12.21 1.03
N SER A 142 13.80 12.93 1.43
CA SER A 142 13.44 14.26 0.89
C SER A 142 14.45 15.35 1.23
N GLY A 143 15.35 15.16 2.19
CA GLY A 143 16.29 16.20 2.65
C GLY A 143 15.66 17.23 3.59
N GLY A 144 14.61 16.87 4.31
CA GLY A 144 13.93 17.78 5.24
C GLY A 144 12.98 18.76 4.54
N ASN A 145 12.52 18.43 3.33
CA ASN A 145 11.72 19.33 2.49
C ASN A 145 10.22 19.32 2.82
N GLY A 146 9.80 18.59 3.85
CA GLY A 146 8.41 18.55 4.29
C GLY A 146 7.54 17.61 3.47
N ASN A 147 8.09 16.51 2.98
CA ASN A 147 7.34 15.49 2.24
C ASN A 147 6.51 14.62 3.20
N THR A 148 5.31 14.23 2.79
CA THR A 148 4.42 13.39 3.62
C THR A 148 4.52 11.93 3.19
N TYR A 149 4.76 11.07 4.17
CA TYR A 149 4.93 9.63 3.96
C TYR A 149 3.76 8.85 4.53
N SER A 150 3.36 7.80 3.83
CA SER A 150 2.29 6.89 4.23
C SER A 150 2.68 5.43 4.01
N ALA A 151 1.89 4.53 4.58
CA ALA A 151 1.94 3.12 4.27
C ALA A 151 0.52 2.58 4.06
N GLN A 152 0.34 1.81 2.98
CA GLN A 152 -0.85 1.01 2.75
C GLN A 152 -0.58 -0.42 3.20
N VAL A 153 -1.43 -0.93 4.09
CA VAL A 153 -1.40 -2.29 4.61
C VAL A 153 -2.48 -3.10 3.91
N THR A 154 -2.10 -4.23 3.32
CA THR A 154 -3.00 -5.12 2.59
C THR A 154 -2.91 -6.52 3.18
N ALA A 155 -4.06 -7.14 3.45
CA ALA A 155 -4.16 -8.54 3.85
C ALA A 155 -4.50 -9.41 2.65
N LEU A 156 -3.72 -10.48 2.45
CA LEU A 156 -3.83 -11.38 1.31
C LEU A 156 -4.02 -12.83 1.74
N ASP A 157 -4.79 -13.59 0.95
CA ASP A 157 -4.84 -15.06 1.05
C ASP A 157 -3.63 -15.74 0.37
N ASP A 158 -3.61 -17.08 0.41
CA ASP A 158 -2.54 -17.90 -0.16
C ASP A 158 -2.45 -17.84 -1.70
N ALA A 159 -3.50 -17.34 -2.37
CA ALA A 159 -3.53 -17.10 -3.79
C ALA A 159 -3.10 -15.67 -4.17
N GLY A 160 -2.79 -14.82 -3.18
CA GLY A 160 -2.48 -13.40 -3.37
C GLY A 160 -3.71 -12.53 -3.62
N THR A 161 -4.91 -12.99 -3.27
CA THR A 161 -6.13 -12.19 -3.35
C THR A 161 -6.19 -11.21 -2.19
N VAL A 162 -6.45 -9.94 -2.48
CA VAL A 162 -6.66 -8.92 -1.44
C VAL A 162 -8.00 -9.15 -0.73
N LEU A 163 -7.92 -9.40 0.58
CA LEU A 163 -9.08 -9.59 1.45
C LEU A 163 -9.53 -8.29 2.13
N ALA A 164 -8.57 -7.48 2.55
CA ALA A 164 -8.80 -6.23 3.27
C ALA A 164 -7.60 -5.28 3.12
N SER A 165 -7.82 -3.99 3.33
CA SER A 165 -6.76 -2.98 3.33
C SER A 165 -7.01 -1.88 4.35
N GLY A 166 -5.95 -1.18 4.73
CA GLY A 166 -6.01 0.02 5.56
C GLY A 166 -4.75 0.85 5.36
N ASP A 167 -4.82 2.12 5.74
CA ASP A 167 -3.71 3.06 5.53
C ASP A 167 -3.27 3.67 6.87
N ILE A 168 -2.00 4.05 6.95
CA ILE A 168 -1.45 4.81 8.06
C ILE A 168 -0.52 5.91 7.53
N THR A 169 -0.69 7.13 8.03
CA THR A 169 0.28 8.21 7.77
C THR A 169 1.46 8.03 8.71
N LEU A 170 2.68 8.04 8.16
CA LEU A 170 3.92 7.88 8.93
C LEU A 170 4.39 9.20 9.53
N GLY A 171 4.18 10.29 8.78
CA GLY A 171 4.54 11.64 9.18
C GLY A 171 5.19 12.41 8.04
N THR A 172 5.71 13.58 8.38
CA THR A 172 6.41 14.46 7.45
C THR A 172 7.92 14.49 7.74
N TYR A 173 8.73 14.51 6.67
CA TYR A 173 10.19 14.73 6.72
C TYR A 173 10.61 15.80 5.73
#